data_AF-A0A832YIR2-F1
#
_entry.id   AF-A0A832YIR2-F1
#
_cell.length_a   1.000
_cell.length_b   1.000
_cell.length_c   1.000
_cell.angle_alpha   90.00
_cell.angle_beta   90.00
_cell.angle_gamma   90.00
#
_symmetry.space_group_name_H-M   'P 1'
#
loop_
_entity.id
_entity.type
_entity.pdbx_description
1 polymer ?
#
loop_
_entity_poly.entity_id
_entity_poly.type
_entity_poly.pdbx_seq_one_letter_code
_entity_poly.pdbx_strand_id
1 'polypeptide(L)'
;ESENKLVEADIIFDNIPGSAFSNGGALKFGPDGKLYSSTGSVSDSSHGAQDLQSLEGKILRLNDDGTIPDDNPFSGSPVFSYGHMNPKGLAWDKSGNLFVSEIGPSKNDEINLVQPGKNYGWPEQECFGDKKFVDPLICYDPAIEPGGIVFYYGDKLELENFLIMAGLRGSGIFSLDIGDNEIKTKNILSGMGRIRDVIQGPDGYLYLITSNTDGKAFPDKDDDKLVRILK
;
A
#
# COMPACT_ATOMS: atom_id res chain seq x y z
N GLU A 1 17.58 19.23 -1.11
CA GLU A 1 17.41 19.06 0.35
C GLU A 1 18.51 19.82 1.08
N SER A 2 18.17 20.53 2.17
CA SER A 2 19.12 21.20 3.05
C SER A 2 18.63 21.05 4.49
N GLU A 3 19.52 20.71 5.42
CA GLU A 3 19.19 20.52 6.84
C GLU A 3 17.98 19.59 7.08
N ASN A 4 17.92 18.45 6.37
CA ASN A 4 16.81 17.48 6.41
C ASN A 4 15.44 18.10 6.05
N LYS A 5 15.43 19.13 5.21
CA LYS A 5 14.22 19.75 4.66
C LYS A 5 14.28 19.77 3.14
N LEU A 6 13.14 19.51 2.52
CA LEU A 6 12.97 19.83 1.11
C LEU A 6 13.17 21.35 0.93
N VAL A 7 13.98 21.71 -0.04
CA VAL A 7 14.18 23.09 -0.50
C VAL A 7 13.88 23.10 -1.99
N GLU A 8 13.28 24.17 -2.49
CA GLU A 8 12.93 24.32 -3.92
C GLU A 8 12.06 23.16 -4.43
N ALA A 9 10.97 22.87 -3.68
CA ALA A 9 10.01 21.84 -4.07
C ALA A 9 9.14 22.34 -5.24
N ASP A 10 9.08 21.55 -6.32
CA ASP A 10 8.12 21.74 -7.39
C ASP A 10 6.87 20.89 -7.17
N ILE A 11 5.70 21.51 -7.30
CA ILE A 11 4.42 20.81 -7.22
C ILE A 11 4.13 20.22 -8.60
N ILE A 12 4.22 18.90 -8.72
CA ILE A 12 3.88 18.16 -9.96
C ILE A 12 2.40 17.72 -9.99
N PHE A 13 1.79 17.53 -8.83
CA PHE A 13 0.38 17.13 -8.70
C PHE A 13 -0.16 17.56 -7.33
N ASP A 14 -1.41 18.04 -7.28
CA ASP A 14 -2.01 18.65 -6.09
C ASP A 14 -3.54 18.43 -6.04
N ASN A 15 -4.20 18.96 -5.01
CA ASN A 15 -5.63 18.87 -4.74
C ASN A 15 -6.12 17.45 -4.44
N ILE A 16 -5.25 16.57 -3.95
CA ILE A 16 -5.65 15.29 -3.37
C ILE A 16 -6.34 15.57 -2.03
N PRO A 17 -7.61 15.14 -1.84
CA PRO A 17 -8.29 15.29 -0.57
C PRO A 17 -7.57 14.56 0.57
N GLY A 18 -7.51 15.20 1.74
CA GLY A 18 -6.92 14.64 2.95
C GLY A 18 -7.91 14.53 4.10
N SER A 19 -7.60 13.66 5.05
CA SER A 19 -8.29 13.48 6.33
C SER A 19 -7.28 13.34 7.47
N ALA A 20 -7.79 13.24 8.70
CA ALA A 20 -6.93 12.99 9.86
C ALA A 20 -6.42 11.54 9.95
N PHE A 21 -7.00 10.60 9.20
CA PHE A 21 -6.80 9.16 9.42
C PHE A 21 -6.47 8.37 8.14
N SER A 22 -7.27 8.55 7.09
CA SER A 22 -7.27 7.70 5.90
C SER A 22 -6.81 8.48 4.68
N ASN A 23 -5.50 8.70 4.59
CA ASN A 23 -4.88 9.51 3.52
C ASN A 23 -4.29 8.67 2.37
N GLY A 24 -4.28 7.34 2.47
CA GLY A 24 -3.43 6.52 1.60
C GLY A 24 -1.95 6.88 1.84
N GLY A 25 -1.26 7.31 0.77
CA GLY A 25 0.07 7.92 0.84
C GLY A 25 1.22 7.04 0.35
N ALA A 26 0.94 5.89 -0.25
CA ALA A 26 1.95 5.06 -0.88
C ALA A 26 2.35 5.67 -2.23
N LEU A 27 3.64 5.84 -2.48
CA LEU A 27 4.19 6.44 -3.70
C LEU A 27 5.30 5.54 -4.24
N LYS A 28 5.21 5.14 -5.51
CA LYS A 28 6.22 4.28 -6.12
C LYS A 28 6.19 4.35 -7.64
N PHE A 29 7.36 4.25 -8.27
CA PHE A 29 7.44 4.07 -9.72
C PHE A 29 7.14 2.62 -10.09
N GLY A 30 6.24 2.44 -11.04
CA GLY A 30 5.94 1.16 -11.64
C GLY A 30 6.99 0.73 -12.66
N PRO A 31 6.94 -0.54 -13.13
CA PRO A 31 7.84 -1.06 -14.16
C PRO A 31 7.66 -0.39 -15.53
N ASP A 32 6.55 0.32 -15.72
CA ASP A 32 6.26 1.14 -16.90
C ASP A 32 6.85 2.57 -16.82
N GLY A 33 7.59 2.87 -15.75
CA GLY A 33 8.20 4.17 -15.51
C GLY A 33 7.21 5.26 -15.09
N LYS A 34 5.98 4.91 -14.73
CA LYS A 34 4.97 5.87 -14.23
C LYS A 34 4.99 5.94 -12.71
N LEU A 35 4.66 7.12 -12.18
CA LEU A 35 4.46 7.33 -10.75
C LEU A 35 3.07 6.86 -10.36
N TYR A 36 3.00 5.92 -9.42
CA TYR A 36 1.75 5.49 -8.79
C TYR A 36 1.63 6.09 -7.40
N SER A 37 0.45 6.63 -7.09
CA SER A 37 0.13 7.23 -5.79
C SER A 37 -1.18 6.67 -5.25
N SER A 38 -1.20 6.16 -4.02
CA SER A 38 -2.45 5.83 -3.35
C SER A 38 -3.03 7.03 -2.61
N THR A 39 -4.34 7.16 -2.64
CA THR A 39 -5.11 8.16 -1.91
C THR A 39 -6.19 7.46 -1.10
N GLY A 40 -6.51 8.01 0.07
CA GLY A 40 -7.52 7.43 0.97
C GLY A 40 -8.88 8.10 0.88
N SER A 41 -9.86 7.48 1.53
CA SER A 41 -11.21 7.99 1.77
C SER A 41 -11.20 9.03 2.87
N VAL A 42 -11.89 10.17 2.70
CA VAL A 42 -11.86 11.25 3.70
C VAL A 42 -12.71 10.94 4.93
N SER A 43 -13.68 10.06 4.79
CA SER A 43 -14.46 9.44 5.87
C SER A 43 -15.09 8.13 5.39
N ASP A 44 -15.63 7.34 6.32
CA ASP A 44 -16.34 6.09 6.01
C ASP A 44 -17.71 6.30 5.37
N SER A 45 -18.25 7.52 5.50
CA SER A 45 -19.52 7.93 4.87
C SER A 45 -19.34 8.60 3.51
N SER A 46 -18.10 8.95 3.14
CA SER A 46 -17.82 9.60 1.87
C SER A 46 -17.95 8.60 0.73
N HIS A 47 -18.60 9.04 -0.36
CA HIS A 47 -18.72 8.25 -1.59
C HIS A 47 -17.71 8.71 -2.66
N GLY A 48 -16.76 9.58 -2.31
CA GLY A 48 -15.75 10.09 -3.24
C GLY A 48 -14.87 8.98 -3.83
N ALA A 49 -14.67 7.87 -3.10
CA ALA A 49 -13.99 6.69 -3.62
C ALA A 49 -14.66 6.11 -4.88
N GLN A 50 -15.99 6.20 -5.00
CA GLN A 50 -16.78 5.74 -6.15
C GLN A 50 -16.87 6.78 -7.29
N ASP A 51 -16.62 8.06 -7.00
CA ASP A 51 -16.65 9.14 -7.99
C ASP A 51 -15.31 9.23 -8.75
N LEU A 52 -15.36 9.06 -10.07
CA LEU A 52 -14.19 9.16 -10.96
C LEU A 52 -13.69 10.60 -11.18
N GLN A 53 -14.49 11.61 -10.81
CA GLN A 53 -14.06 13.01 -10.82
C GLN A 53 -13.36 13.41 -9.51
N SER A 54 -13.41 12.55 -8.48
CA SER A 54 -12.70 12.74 -7.22
C SER A 54 -11.35 12.02 -7.22
N LEU A 55 -10.37 12.60 -6.50
CA LEU A 55 -9.08 11.98 -6.22
C LEU A 55 -9.06 11.21 -4.89
N GLU A 56 -10.18 11.14 -4.19
CA GLU A 56 -10.35 10.39 -2.95
C GLU A 56 -10.42 8.87 -3.22
N GLY A 57 -9.74 8.06 -2.42
CA GLY A 57 -9.89 6.60 -2.46
C GLY A 57 -9.50 5.97 -3.80
N LYS A 58 -8.34 6.36 -4.34
CA LYS A 58 -7.84 5.97 -5.67
C LYS A 58 -6.44 5.34 -5.58
N ILE A 59 -6.11 4.56 -6.59
CA ILE A 59 -4.72 4.50 -7.08
C ILE A 59 -4.64 5.43 -8.28
N LEU A 60 -3.73 6.40 -8.22
CA LEU A 60 -3.42 7.32 -9.30
C LEU A 60 -2.20 6.84 -10.08
N ARG A 61 -2.12 7.13 -11.37
CA ARG A 61 -0.98 6.88 -12.26
C ARG A 61 -0.68 8.12 -13.08
N LEU A 62 0.55 8.62 -12.93
CA LEU A 62 1.06 9.88 -13.47
C LEU A 62 2.38 9.65 -14.20
N ASN A 63 2.74 10.55 -15.12
CA ASN A 63 4.13 10.71 -15.54
C ASN A 63 4.98 11.26 -14.38
N ASP A 64 6.31 11.21 -14.51
CA ASP A 64 7.25 11.71 -13.50
C ASP A 64 7.16 13.24 -13.30
N ASP A 65 6.69 13.96 -14.32
CA ASP A 65 6.36 15.39 -14.28
C ASP A 65 4.94 15.71 -13.79
N GLY A 66 4.17 14.70 -13.38
CA GLY A 66 2.80 14.84 -12.89
C GLY A 66 1.73 14.98 -13.97
N THR A 67 2.09 14.96 -15.26
CA THR A 67 1.10 14.92 -16.35
C THR A 67 0.39 13.56 -16.40
N ILE A 68 -0.79 13.52 -17.02
CA ILE A 68 -1.60 12.31 -17.12
C ILE A 68 -1.14 11.48 -18.32
N PRO A 69 -0.79 10.19 -18.15
CA PRO A 69 -0.50 9.30 -19.27
C PRO A 69 -1.71 9.13 -20.20
N ASP A 70 -1.50 9.19 -21.52
CA ASP A 70 -2.56 9.05 -22.52
C ASP A 70 -3.22 7.65 -22.54
N ASP A 71 -2.53 6.65 -21.99
CA ASP A 71 -2.97 5.26 -21.87
C ASP A 71 -3.65 4.94 -20.53
N ASN A 72 -3.96 5.96 -19.71
CA ASN A 72 -4.77 5.75 -18.51
C ASN A 72 -6.18 5.23 -18.84
N PRO A 73 -6.79 4.43 -17.94
CA PRO A 73 -8.06 3.78 -18.20
C PRO A 73 -9.25 4.75 -18.32
N PHE A 74 -9.11 5.96 -17.77
CA PHE A 74 -10.10 7.02 -17.87
C PHE A 74 -9.47 8.23 -18.59
N SER A 75 -10.03 8.58 -19.75
CA SER A 75 -9.52 9.64 -20.60
C SER A 75 -9.35 10.97 -19.85
N GLY A 76 -8.14 11.53 -19.86
CA GLY A 76 -7.83 12.80 -19.21
C GLY A 76 -7.90 12.77 -17.68
N SER A 77 -7.85 11.59 -17.07
CA SER A 77 -7.89 11.40 -15.62
C SER A 77 -6.66 10.66 -15.09
N PRO A 78 -6.11 11.05 -13.93
CA PRO A 78 -4.99 10.36 -13.30
C PRO A 78 -5.42 9.05 -12.64
N VAL A 79 -6.72 8.74 -12.56
CA VAL A 79 -7.24 7.56 -11.88
C VAL A 79 -6.81 6.29 -12.63
N PHE A 80 -6.13 5.39 -11.93
CA PHE A 80 -5.78 4.05 -12.40
C PHE A 80 -6.77 3.00 -11.91
N SER A 81 -7.14 3.04 -10.63
CA SER A 81 -8.23 2.25 -10.03
C SER A 81 -8.93 3.06 -8.94
N TYR A 82 -10.13 2.63 -8.55
CA TYR A 82 -11.00 3.38 -7.64
C TYR A 82 -11.78 2.46 -6.70
N GLY A 83 -12.52 3.04 -5.76
CA GLY A 83 -13.24 2.29 -4.73
C GLY A 83 -12.31 1.77 -3.64
N HIS A 84 -11.31 2.56 -3.24
CA HIS A 84 -10.38 2.23 -2.16
C HIS A 84 -10.68 3.02 -0.89
N MET A 85 -10.43 2.42 0.26
CA MET A 85 -10.48 3.06 1.58
C MET A 85 -9.16 3.71 1.96
N ASN A 86 -8.09 2.94 2.17
CA ASN A 86 -6.83 3.49 2.69
C ASN A 86 -5.61 2.65 2.27
N PRO A 87 -5.23 2.66 0.97
CA PRO A 87 -4.15 1.83 0.48
C PRO A 87 -2.79 2.34 1.00
N LYS A 88 -1.96 1.44 1.56
CA LYS A 88 -0.71 1.78 2.27
C LYS A 88 0.56 1.24 1.62
N GLY A 89 0.47 0.22 0.80
CA GLY A 89 1.64 -0.36 0.14
C GLY A 89 1.37 -0.67 -1.32
N LEU A 90 2.39 -0.50 -2.16
CA LEU A 90 2.36 -0.81 -3.58
C LEU A 90 3.56 -1.71 -3.93
N ALA A 91 3.31 -2.83 -4.61
CA ALA A 91 4.36 -3.69 -5.13
C ALA A 91 3.99 -4.27 -6.48
N TRP A 92 4.99 -4.51 -7.33
CA TRP A 92 4.81 -5.23 -8.58
C TRP A 92 5.49 -6.57 -8.51
N ASP A 93 4.83 -7.60 -9.04
CA ASP A 93 5.48 -8.89 -9.29
C ASP A 93 6.40 -8.81 -10.53
N LYS A 94 7.09 -9.92 -10.83
CA LYS A 94 7.94 -10.02 -12.03
C LYS A 94 7.20 -9.86 -13.35
N SER A 95 5.89 -10.08 -13.36
CA SER A 95 5.05 -9.95 -14.55
C SER A 95 4.52 -8.52 -14.72
N GLY A 96 4.79 -7.63 -13.77
CA GLY A 96 4.30 -6.25 -13.76
C GLY A 96 2.86 -6.12 -13.26
N ASN A 97 2.34 -7.12 -12.56
CA ASN A 97 1.03 -7.03 -11.89
C ASN A 97 1.16 -6.20 -10.61
N LEU A 98 0.27 -5.22 -10.43
CA LEU A 98 0.25 -4.36 -9.24
C LEU A 98 -0.51 -5.03 -8.09
N PHE A 99 0.14 -5.12 -6.94
CA PHE A 99 -0.43 -5.55 -5.67
C PHE A 99 -0.50 -4.36 -4.72
N VAL A 100 -1.57 -4.31 -3.95
CA VAL A 100 -1.84 -3.21 -3.01
C VAL A 100 -2.27 -3.78 -1.66
N SER A 101 -1.66 -3.30 -0.59
CA SER A 101 -2.15 -3.52 0.77
C SER A 101 -3.04 -2.37 1.20
N GLU A 102 -4.15 -2.68 1.85
CA GLU A 102 -5.18 -1.71 2.18
C GLU A 102 -5.71 -1.90 3.60
N ILE A 103 -5.83 -0.79 4.33
CA ILE A 103 -6.41 -0.78 5.67
C ILE A 103 -7.93 -0.56 5.55
N GLY A 104 -8.71 -1.48 6.11
CA GLY A 104 -10.16 -1.34 6.25
C GLY A 104 -10.55 -0.47 7.46
N PRO A 105 -11.85 -0.29 7.75
CA PRO A 105 -12.28 0.70 8.74
C PRO A 105 -11.90 0.32 10.18
N SER A 106 -12.30 -0.87 10.61
CA SER A 106 -11.98 -1.42 11.94
C SER A 106 -11.41 -2.84 11.88
N LYS A 107 -11.61 -3.47 10.74
CA LYS A 107 -11.28 -4.83 10.30
C LYS A 107 -11.36 -4.83 8.77
N ASN A 108 -11.31 -6.00 8.14
CA ASN A 108 -11.44 -6.15 6.70
C ASN A 108 -10.27 -5.45 5.97
N ASP A 109 -9.06 -5.62 6.49
CA ASP A 109 -7.86 -5.20 5.76
C ASP A 109 -7.66 -6.12 4.56
N GLU A 110 -7.11 -5.60 3.45
CA GLU A 110 -7.09 -6.33 2.19
C GLU A 110 -5.71 -6.38 1.55
N ILE A 111 -5.49 -7.42 0.75
CA ILE A 111 -4.47 -7.43 -0.31
C ILE A 111 -5.18 -7.56 -1.65
N ASN A 112 -4.99 -6.57 -2.50
CA ASN A 112 -5.66 -6.42 -3.77
C ASN A 112 -4.70 -6.66 -4.93
N LEU A 113 -5.13 -7.44 -5.93
CA LEU A 113 -4.51 -7.46 -7.26
C LEU A 113 -5.15 -6.34 -8.08
N VAL A 114 -4.43 -5.23 -8.24
CA VAL A 114 -4.95 -4.01 -8.85
C VAL A 114 -4.91 -4.07 -10.36
N GLN A 115 -6.07 -3.84 -10.99
CA GLN A 115 -6.26 -3.84 -12.43
C GLN A 115 -6.69 -2.44 -12.92
N PRO A 116 -6.23 -2.00 -14.12
CA PRO A 116 -6.61 -0.70 -14.67
C PRO A 116 -8.13 -0.57 -14.83
N GLY A 117 -8.68 0.56 -14.38
CA GLY A 117 -10.09 0.94 -14.53
C GLY A 117 -11.06 0.19 -13.63
N LYS A 118 -10.58 -0.64 -12.70
CA LYS A 118 -11.44 -1.47 -11.84
C LYS A 118 -11.82 -0.78 -10.53
N ASN A 119 -12.95 -1.25 -9.99
CA ASN A 119 -13.60 -0.77 -8.78
C ASN A 119 -13.41 -1.78 -7.65
N TYR A 120 -12.83 -1.36 -6.53
CA TYR A 120 -12.53 -2.19 -5.35
C TYR A 120 -13.61 -2.08 -4.26
N GLY A 121 -14.72 -1.41 -4.56
CA GLY A 121 -15.96 -1.54 -3.79
C GLY A 121 -16.18 -0.51 -2.69
N TRP A 122 -15.14 0.05 -2.06
CA TRP A 122 -15.34 0.98 -0.95
C TRP A 122 -16.10 2.26 -1.35
N PRO A 123 -17.08 2.75 -0.56
CA PRO A 123 -17.60 2.19 0.70
C PRO A 123 -18.80 1.25 0.52
N GLU A 124 -19.19 0.94 -0.72
CA GLU A 124 -20.34 0.09 -1.02
C GLU A 124 -20.11 -1.40 -0.68
N GLN A 125 -18.84 -1.84 -0.67
CA GLN A 125 -18.42 -3.18 -0.30
C GLN A 125 -17.06 -3.17 0.42
N GLU A 126 -16.94 -4.09 1.38
CA GLU A 126 -15.69 -4.50 2.02
C GLU A 126 -15.51 -6.01 1.80
N CYS A 127 -14.28 -6.47 1.61
CA CYS A 127 -13.96 -7.85 1.25
C CYS A 127 -14.75 -8.34 0.00
N PHE A 128 -15.54 -9.41 0.16
CA PHE A 128 -16.14 -10.18 -0.92
C PHE A 128 -17.64 -9.92 -1.03
N GLY A 129 -18.18 -9.87 -2.25
CA GLY A 129 -19.62 -9.70 -2.41
C GLY A 129 -20.13 -9.62 -3.85
N ASP A 130 -20.62 -8.44 -4.23
CA ASP A 130 -21.18 -8.16 -5.54
C ASP A 130 -20.11 -8.23 -6.62
N LYS A 131 -20.39 -8.98 -7.68
CA LYS A 131 -19.52 -9.20 -8.83
C LYS A 131 -19.23 -7.94 -9.65
N LYS A 132 -19.92 -6.83 -9.39
CA LYS A 132 -19.59 -5.52 -9.99
C LYS A 132 -18.28 -4.94 -9.45
N PHE A 133 -17.84 -5.40 -8.28
CA PHE A 133 -16.57 -5.01 -7.67
C PHE A 133 -15.53 -6.11 -7.86
N VAL A 134 -14.26 -5.73 -7.79
CA VAL A 134 -13.14 -6.67 -7.74
C VAL A 134 -12.91 -7.04 -6.28
N ASP A 135 -13.12 -8.32 -5.97
CA ASP A 135 -12.83 -8.86 -4.65
C ASP A 135 -11.30 -8.89 -4.40
N PRO A 136 -10.87 -8.71 -3.14
CA PRO A 136 -9.46 -8.83 -2.77
C PRO A 136 -8.98 -10.27 -2.89
N LEU A 137 -7.66 -10.45 -2.93
CA LEU A 137 -7.05 -11.77 -2.87
C LEU A 137 -7.18 -12.41 -1.48
N ILE A 138 -7.11 -11.59 -0.44
CA ILE A 138 -7.30 -11.99 0.96
C ILE A 138 -7.86 -10.81 1.74
N CYS A 139 -8.72 -11.11 2.71
CA CYS A 139 -9.27 -10.14 3.66
C CYS A 139 -8.98 -10.59 5.10
N TYR A 140 -8.56 -9.66 5.96
CA TYR A 140 -8.16 -9.93 7.35
C TYR A 140 -9.22 -9.43 8.35
N ASP A 141 -9.77 -10.36 9.12
CA ASP A 141 -10.56 -10.13 10.33
C ASP A 141 -10.05 -11.08 11.42
N PRO A 142 -9.36 -10.58 12.47
CA PRO A 142 -9.22 -9.17 12.87
C PRO A 142 -8.25 -8.36 12.02
N ALA A 143 -8.38 -7.01 12.09
CA ALA A 143 -7.45 -6.08 11.44
C ALA A 143 -6.00 -6.26 11.90
N ILE A 144 -5.09 -6.21 10.93
CA ILE A 144 -3.64 -6.21 11.09
C ILE A 144 -3.01 -4.85 10.74
N GLU A 145 -3.79 -3.90 10.20
CA GLU A 145 -3.34 -2.61 9.65
C GLU A 145 -2.10 -2.80 8.75
N PRO A 146 -2.24 -3.38 7.54
CA PRO A 146 -1.08 -3.66 6.70
C PRO A 146 -0.41 -2.35 6.24
N GLY A 147 0.92 -2.35 6.28
CA GLY A 147 1.77 -1.26 5.82
C GLY A 147 2.30 -1.52 4.42
N GLY A 148 3.53 -1.06 4.16
CA GLY A 148 4.20 -1.29 2.89
C GLY A 148 4.41 -2.78 2.58
N ILE A 149 4.48 -3.07 1.28
CA ILE A 149 4.65 -4.40 0.73
C ILE A 149 5.77 -4.41 -0.33
N VAL A 150 6.44 -5.55 -0.45
CA VAL A 150 7.49 -5.77 -1.46
C VAL A 150 7.53 -7.23 -1.90
N PHE A 151 7.75 -7.46 -3.19
CA PHE A 151 8.15 -8.79 -3.63
C PHE A 151 9.65 -9.00 -3.41
N TYR A 152 10.02 -9.98 -2.60
CA TYR A 152 11.41 -10.34 -2.33
C TYR A 152 11.92 -11.29 -3.39
N TYR A 153 12.95 -10.87 -4.13
CA TYR A 153 13.63 -11.71 -5.13
C TYR A 153 15.13 -11.86 -4.85
N GLY A 154 15.55 -11.53 -3.63
CA GLY A 154 16.92 -11.69 -3.18
C GLY A 154 17.27 -13.14 -2.84
N ASP A 155 18.54 -13.37 -2.54
CA ASP A 155 19.13 -14.67 -2.22
C ASP A 155 19.66 -14.75 -0.79
N LYS A 156 19.47 -13.69 0.01
CA LYS A 156 20.06 -13.56 1.36
C LYS A 156 19.18 -14.15 2.45
N LEU A 157 17.87 -14.20 2.23
CA LEU A 157 16.88 -14.73 3.16
C LEU A 157 16.21 -15.95 2.53
N GLU A 158 16.11 -17.03 3.30
CA GLU A 158 15.41 -18.26 2.89
C GLU A 158 13.90 -18.07 3.07
N LEU A 159 13.28 -17.40 2.10
CA LEU A 159 11.84 -17.15 2.08
C LEU A 159 11.19 -17.99 0.97
N GLU A 160 10.18 -18.77 1.35
CA GLU A 160 9.41 -19.61 0.41
C GLU A 160 8.46 -18.78 -0.45
N ASN A 161 8.07 -17.61 0.05
CA ASN A 161 7.03 -16.75 -0.50
C ASN A 161 7.58 -15.38 -0.87
N PHE A 162 7.07 -14.80 -1.96
CA PHE A 162 7.65 -13.59 -2.50
C PHE A 162 7.04 -12.32 -1.93
N LEU A 163 5.74 -12.26 -1.63
CA LEU A 163 5.16 -11.01 -1.13
C LEU A 163 5.40 -10.88 0.38
N ILE A 164 6.17 -9.86 0.74
CA ILE A 164 6.48 -9.50 2.12
C ILE A 164 5.69 -8.25 2.49
N MET A 165 5.08 -8.27 3.67
CA MET A 165 4.18 -7.24 4.15
C MET A 165 4.56 -6.80 5.56
N ALA A 166 4.68 -5.49 5.75
CA ALA A 166 4.76 -4.88 7.07
C ALA A 166 3.38 -4.87 7.74
N GLY A 167 3.31 -5.18 9.04
CA GLY A 167 2.08 -5.07 9.82
C GLY A 167 2.24 -4.06 10.96
N LEU A 168 1.36 -3.07 10.98
CA LEU A 168 1.31 -2.07 12.04
C LEU A 168 0.64 -2.65 13.28
N ARG A 169 -0.67 -2.92 13.23
CA ARG A 169 -1.40 -3.53 14.35
C ARG A 169 -1.00 -4.99 14.53
N GLY A 170 -0.78 -5.71 13.44
CA GLY A 170 -0.24 -7.08 13.43
C GLY A 170 1.17 -7.21 14.02
N SER A 171 1.89 -6.09 14.17
CA SER A 171 3.18 -5.97 14.86
C SER A 171 4.25 -6.96 14.40
N GLY A 172 4.56 -6.96 13.10
CA GLY A 172 5.53 -7.88 12.54
C GLY A 172 5.67 -7.80 11.02
N ILE A 173 6.53 -8.65 10.48
CA ILE A 173 6.64 -8.89 9.03
C ILE A 173 5.94 -10.20 8.71
N PHE A 174 5.16 -10.18 7.64
CA PHE A 174 4.41 -11.31 7.15
C PHE A 174 4.88 -11.67 5.74
N SER A 175 4.98 -12.96 5.47
CA SER A 175 5.17 -13.49 4.12
C SER A 175 3.86 -14.09 3.63
N LEU A 176 3.45 -13.76 2.40
CA LEU A 176 2.22 -14.24 1.77
C LEU A 176 2.56 -15.12 0.55
N ASP A 177 2.05 -16.35 0.56
CA ASP A 177 2.11 -17.23 -0.60
C ASP A 177 1.01 -16.84 -1.60
N ILE A 178 1.41 -16.15 -2.68
CA ILE A 178 0.50 -15.71 -3.75
C ILE A 178 0.70 -16.66 -4.94
N GLY A 179 0.15 -17.86 -4.81
CA GLY A 179 0.04 -18.88 -5.85
C GLY A 179 -1.42 -19.20 -6.18
N ASP A 180 -1.65 -20.32 -6.88
CA ASP A 180 -2.99 -20.71 -7.38
C ASP A 180 -3.94 -21.29 -6.30
N ASN A 181 -3.48 -21.38 -5.05
CA ASN A 181 -4.23 -21.92 -3.92
C ASN A 181 -4.68 -20.83 -2.95
N GLU A 182 -5.33 -21.23 -1.85
CA GLU A 182 -5.60 -20.36 -0.71
C GLU A 182 -4.33 -19.64 -0.22
N ILE A 183 -4.38 -18.31 -0.16
CA ILE A 183 -3.24 -17.48 0.28
C ILE A 183 -2.96 -17.73 1.75
N LYS A 184 -1.73 -18.16 2.04
CA LYS A 184 -1.25 -18.37 3.41
C LYS A 184 -0.41 -17.20 3.87
N THR A 185 -0.79 -16.61 5.00
CA THR A 185 -0.03 -15.56 5.67
C THR A 185 0.77 -16.16 6.82
N LYS A 186 2.09 -15.97 6.83
CA LYS A 186 2.99 -16.44 7.89
C LYS A 186 3.75 -15.26 8.49
N ASN A 187 3.72 -15.12 9.81
CA ASN A 187 4.57 -14.15 10.51
C ASN A 187 6.02 -14.68 10.50
N ILE A 188 6.94 -13.90 9.93
CA ILE A 188 8.36 -14.25 9.80
C ILE A 188 9.26 -13.43 10.73
N LEU A 189 8.76 -12.34 11.31
CA LEU A 189 9.50 -11.51 12.25
C LEU A 189 8.54 -10.76 13.18
N SER A 190 8.78 -10.85 14.48
CA SER A 190 7.98 -10.21 15.52
C SER A 190 8.86 -9.60 16.61
N GLY A 191 8.25 -8.90 17.57
CA GLY A 191 8.95 -8.37 18.75
C GLY A 191 9.52 -6.95 18.60
N MET A 192 9.32 -6.30 17.45
CA MET A 192 9.74 -4.90 17.22
C MET A 192 8.57 -3.89 17.32
N GLY A 193 7.36 -4.36 17.60
CA GLY A 193 6.15 -3.54 17.58
C GLY A 193 5.65 -3.28 16.15
N ARG A 194 5.12 -2.09 15.92
CA ARG A 194 4.47 -1.67 14.68
C ARG A 194 5.51 -1.47 13.59
N ILE A 195 5.34 -2.12 12.44
CA ILE A 195 6.22 -1.93 11.28
C ILE A 195 5.44 -1.23 10.17
N ARG A 196 5.99 -0.13 9.65
CA ARG A 196 5.34 0.73 8.66
C ARG A 196 5.58 0.31 7.23
N ASP A 197 6.83 0.00 6.92
CA ASP A 197 7.25 -0.28 5.55
C ASP A 197 8.37 -1.32 5.54
N VAL A 198 8.50 -2.02 4.42
CA VAL A 198 9.52 -3.02 4.14
C VAL A 198 9.93 -2.95 2.67
N ILE A 199 11.24 -2.88 2.43
CA ILE A 199 11.82 -2.84 1.09
C ILE A 199 12.95 -3.86 0.96
N GLN A 200 13.18 -4.33 -0.26
CA GLN A 200 14.42 -5.04 -0.60
C GLN A 200 15.50 -4.03 -0.98
N GLY A 201 16.62 -4.05 -0.28
CA GLY A 201 17.79 -3.25 -0.60
C GLY A 201 18.59 -3.81 -1.79
N PRO A 202 19.49 -3.01 -2.39
CA PRO A 202 20.33 -3.45 -3.51
C PRO A 202 21.33 -4.55 -3.12
N ASP A 203 21.61 -4.72 -1.83
CA ASP A 203 22.45 -5.80 -1.28
C ASP A 203 21.69 -7.13 -1.10
N GLY A 204 20.40 -7.17 -1.44
CA GLY A 204 19.55 -8.36 -1.39
C GLY A 204 18.95 -8.65 -0.02
N TYR A 205 19.15 -7.79 0.98
CA TYR A 205 18.49 -7.90 2.28
C TYR A 205 17.17 -7.13 2.33
N LEU A 206 16.33 -7.47 3.31
CA LEU A 206 15.14 -6.68 3.63
C LEU A 206 15.46 -5.62 4.67
N TYR A 207 14.97 -4.41 4.42
CA TYR A 207 15.03 -3.27 5.33
C TYR A 207 13.61 -2.87 5.73
N LEU A 208 13.45 -2.48 6.98
CA LEU A 208 12.15 -2.15 7.56
C LEU A 208 12.25 -0.98 8.50
N ILE A 209 11.16 -0.22 8.60
CA ILE A 209 11.06 0.93 9.51
C ILE A 209 9.93 0.70 10.51
N THR A 210 10.23 0.86 11.80
CA THR A 210 9.21 0.79 12.86
C THR A 210 8.38 2.07 12.90
N SER A 211 7.22 2.00 13.56
CA SER A 211 6.30 3.13 13.73
C SER A 211 5.62 3.10 15.09
N ASN A 212 6.41 2.87 16.14
CA ASN A 212 5.96 2.82 17.53
C ASN A 212 5.69 4.22 18.11
N THR A 213 6.24 5.27 17.49
CA THR A 213 6.04 6.66 17.92
C THR A 213 4.81 7.34 17.27
N ASP A 214 4.00 6.60 16.52
CA ASP A 214 2.81 7.12 15.82
C ASP A 214 1.57 7.36 16.72
N GLY A 215 1.73 7.22 18.04
CA GLY A 215 0.68 7.38 19.03
C GLY A 215 -0.23 6.16 19.23
N LYS A 216 0.01 5.04 18.52
CA LYS A 216 -0.76 3.78 18.63
C LYS A 216 0.00 2.64 19.30
N ALA A 217 1.18 2.90 19.87
CA ALA A 217 1.98 1.92 20.61
C ALA A 217 2.64 2.55 21.85
N PHE A 218 3.37 1.72 22.58
CA PHE A 218 4.24 2.13 23.69
C PHE A 218 5.68 2.13 23.20
N PRO A 219 6.23 3.27 22.75
CA PRO A 219 7.56 3.32 22.17
C PRO A 219 8.65 3.13 23.21
N ASP A 220 9.71 2.43 22.82
CA ASP A 220 10.96 2.42 23.57
C ASP A 220 11.73 3.73 23.35
N LYS A 221 12.71 4.02 24.23
CA LYS A 221 13.56 5.22 24.13
C LYS A 221 14.34 5.37 22.82
N ASP A 222 14.55 4.27 22.10
CA ASP A 222 15.35 4.21 20.88
C ASP A 222 14.47 4.02 19.63
N ASP A 223 13.14 4.11 19.77
CA ASP A 223 12.22 4.08 18.62
C ASP A 223 12.10 5.47 17.96
N ASP A 224 11.85 5.57 16.66
CA ASP A 224 11.71 4.49 15.67
C ASP A 224 13.04 4.07 15.02
N LYS A 225 13.08 2.85 14.47
CA LYS A 225 14.29 2.19 13.97
C LYS A 225 14.19 1.85 12.50
N LEU A 226 15.27 2.10 11.77
CA LEU A 226 15.56 1.44 10.49
C LEU A 226 16.36 0.18 10.76
N VAL A 227 15.82 -0.98 10.40
CA VAL A 227 16.41 -2.29 10.70
C VAL A 227 16.65 -3.04 9.39
N ARG A 228 17.72 -3.83 9.35
CA ARG A 228 17.99 -4.79 8.28
C ARG A 228 17.79 -6.21 8.83
N ILE A 229 17.01 -7.03 8.13
CA ILE A 229 16.83 -8.45 8.50
C ILE A 229 18.07 -9.23 8.08
N LEU A 230 18.65 -9.97 9.01
CA LEU A 230 19.75 -10.91 8.77
C LEU A 230 19.23 -12.35 8.92
N LYS A 231 19.99 -13.31 8.38
CA LYS A 231 19.73 -14.74 8.56
C LYS A 231 19.96 -15.18 10.01
#